data_AF-A0A7C2XIR3-F1
#
_entry.id   AF-A0A7C2XIR3-F1
#
_cell.length_a   1.000
_cell.length_b   1.000
_cell.length_c   1.000
_cell.angle_alpha   90.00
_cell.angle_beta   90.00
_cell.angle_gamma   90.00
#
_symmetry.space_group_name_H-M   'P 1'
#
loop_
_entity.id
_entity.type
_entity.pdbx_description
1 polymer ?
#
loop_
_entity_poly.entity_id
_entity_poly.type
_entity_poly.pdbx_seq_one_letter_code
_entity_poly.pdbx_strand_id
1 'polypeptide(L)'
;MIISSEAIVSLLALQTVLFYREAAWLYARSISLFVYQERCRLDSACLIFIHGLMGSSQGEKAVLLRRELPGILTPDFSGSLEERMAQLEAILEERAGWTIIGSSLGGLMAALYAARHPQRVARLVLLAPALVWPDFAASPSASIPVPAVVYHGTRDEIVPLEAVRRLCERVFTNLDFHAVDDDHGLYDTVHQIDWPSLVAGGQ
;
A
#
# COMPACT_ATOMS: atom_id res chain seq x y z
N MET A 1 9.61 -66.66 18.69
CA MET A 1 10.31 -65.53 19.35
C MET A 1 9.22 -64.58 19.84
N ILE A 2 8.88 -64.63 21.13
CA ILE A 2 7.79 -63.83 21.73
C ILE A 2 8.41 -62.51 22.19
N ILE A 3 7.96 -61.40 21.64
CA ILE A 3 8.37 -60.06 22.09
C ILE A 3 7.70 -59.82 23.45
N SER A 4 8.47 -59.44 24.48
CA SER A 4 7.93 -59.22 25.83
C SER A 4 6.98 -58.01 25.87
N SER A 5 5.98 -58.06 26.75
CA SER A 5 5.00 -56.98 26.91
C SER A 5 5.64 -55.64 27.26
N GLU A 6 6.74 -55.64 28.01
CA GLU A 6 7.51 -54.44 28.36
C GLU A 6 8.17 -53.78 27.14
N ALA A 7 8.62 -54.58 26.17
CA ALA A 7 9.21 -54.07 24.93
C ALA A 7 8.16 -53.41 24.04
N ILE A 8 6.91 -53.91 24.04
CA ILE A 8 5.79 -53.32 23.30
C ILE A 8 5.36 -51.98 23.93
N VAL A 9 5.25 -51.91 25.26
CA VAL A 9 4.90 -50.68 25.97
C VAL A 9 5.97 -49.60 25.76
N SER A 10 7.25 -49.97 25.81
CA SER A 10 8.37 -49.04 25.57
C SER A 10 8.37 -48.52 24.13
N LEU A 11 8.06 -49.37 23.15
CA LEU A 11 7.99 -48.99 21.75
C LEU A 11 6.83 -48.01 21.47
N LEU A 12 5.66 -48.25 22.06
CA LEU A 12 4.50 -47.37 21.95
C LEU A 12 4.74 -46.00 22.63
N ALA A 13 5.41 -45.98 23.78
CA ALA A 13 5.79 -44.75 24.46
C ALA A 13 6.78 -43.92 23.61
N LEU A 14 7.78 -44.57 23.01
CA LEU A 14 8.72 -43.95 22.08
C LEU A 14 8.03 -43.39 20.83
N GLN A 15 7.11 -44.14 20.22
CA GLN A 15 6.34 -43.68 19.06
C GLN A 15 5.47 -42.47 19.39
N THR A 16 4.86 -42.47 20.57
CA THR A 16 4.02 -41.34 21.03
C THR A 16 4.88 -40.09 21.25
N VAL A 17 6.02 -40.21 21.93
CA VAL A 17 6.94 -39.08 22.16
C VAL A 17 7.48 -38.54 20.83
N LEU A 18 7.84 -39.39 19.88
CA LEU A 18 8.29 -38.97 18.55
C LEU A 18 7.19 -38.25 17.77
N PHE A 19 5.96 -38.74 17.81
CA PHE A 19 4.80 -38.09 17.18
C PHE A 19 4.54 -36.69 17.75
N TYR A 20 4.55 -36.52 19.08
CA TYR A 20 4.37 -35.21 19.71
C TYR A 20 5.53 -34.24 19.39
N ARG A 21 6.77 -34.75 19.28
CA ARG A 21 7.92 -33.92 18.88
C ARG A 21 7.82 -33.45 17.43
N GLU A 22 7.36 -34.31 16.51
CA GLU A 22 7.12 -33.89 15.12
C GLU A 22 5.97 -32.89 15.01
N ALA A 23 4.85 -33.11 15.71
CA ALA A 23 3.72 -32.19 15.71
C ALA A 23 4.08 -30.80 16.28
N ALA A 24 4.80 -30.76 17.40
CA ALA A 24 5.29 -29.51 17.99
C ALA A 24 6.31 -28.81 17.09
N TRP A 25 7.16 -29.56 16.39
CA TRP A 25 8.13 -29.01 15.43
C TRP A 25 7.44 -28.43 14.19
N LEU A 26 6.45 -29.12 13.62
CA LEU A 26 5.65 -28.62 12.49
C LEU A 26 4.84 -27.37 12.87
N TYR A 27 4.28 -27.32 14.08
CA TYR A 27 3.55 -26.15 14.58
C TYR A 27 4.46 -24.95 14.89
N ALA A 28 5.63 -25.18 15.49
CA ALA A 28 6.62 -24.12 15.69
C ALA A 28 7.17 -23.61 14.35
N ARG A 29 7.34 -24.51 13.36
CA ARG A 29 7.72 -24.17 11.98
C ARG A 29 6.62 -23.40 11.27
N SER A 30 5.34 -23.72 11.45
CA SER A 30 4.23 -22.97 10.85
C SER A 30 4.07 -21.58 11.46
N ILE A 31 4.22 -21.43 12.79
CA ILE A 31 4.26 -20.12 13.45
C ILE A 31 5.48 -19.33 12.98
N SER A 32 6.66 -19.95 12.91
CA SER A 32 7.87 -19.27 12.41
C SER A 32 7.75 -18.87 10.95
N LEU A 33 7.14 -19.72 10.10
CA LEU A 33 6.91 -19.41 8.70
C LEU A 33 5.86 -18.29 8.54
N PHE A 34 4.78 -18.32 9.31
CA PHE A 34 3.76 -17.28 9.32
C PHE A 34 4.31 -15.95 9.83
N VAL A 35 5.02 -15.94 10.96
CA VAL A 35 5.68 -14.75 11.51
C VAL A 35 6.78 -14.24 10.58
N TYR A 36 7.52 -15.13 9.91
CA TYR A 36 8.53 -14.76 8.91
C TYR A 36 7.89 -14.23 7.63
N GLN A 37 6.78 -14.80 7.17
CA GLN A 37 6.02 -14.32 6.01
C GLN A 37 5.41 -12.94 6.29
N GLU A 38 4.84 -12.71 7.47
CA GLU A 38 4.31 -11.41 7.88
C GLU A 38 5.43 -10.38 8.12
N ARG A 39 6.57 -10.77 8.71
CA ARG A 39 7.77 -9.91 8.79
C ARG A 39 8.34 -9.59 7.42
N CYS A 40 8.50 -10.57 6.53
CA CYS A 40 8.93 -10.31 5.15
C CYS A 40 7.93 -9.46 4.38
N ARG A 41 6.62 -9.58 4.65
CA ARG A 41 5.57 -8.75 4.03
C ARG A 41 5.69 -7.28 4.42
N LEU A 42 6.14 -6.98 5.65
CA LEU A 42 6.37 -5.60 6.12
C LEU A 42 7.80 -5.11 5.84
N ASP A 43 8.81 -5.97 5.93
CA ASP A 43 10.22 -5.64 5.68
C ASP A 43 10.57 -5.56 4.16
N SER A 44 9.69 -6.04 3.29
CA SER A 44 9.86 -6.06 1.81
C SER A 44 8.76 -5.32 1.04
N ALA A 45 7.87 -4.58 1.72
CA ALA A 45 6.82 -3.82 1.04
C ALA A 45 7.44 -2.66 0.25
N CYS A 46 7.24 -2.67 -1.06
CA CYS A 46 7.60 -1.56 -1.93
C CYS A 46 6.60 -0.41 -1.67
N LEU A 47 6.90 0.43 -0.67
CA LEU A 47 6.06 1.55 -0.26
C LEU A 47 6.71 2.86 -0.71
N ILE A 48 5.92 3.75 -1.31
CA ILE A 48 6.35 5.10 -1.66
C ILE A 48 5.24 6.12 -1.39
N PHE A 49 5.63 7.27 -0.86
CA PHE A 49 4.80 8.46 -0.77
C PHE A 49 5.27 9.53 -1.75
N ILE A 50 4.32 10.10 -2.51
CA ILE A 50 4.53 11.15 -3.50
C ILE A 50 3.81 12.41 -3.02
N HIS A 51 4.58 13.45 -2.71
CA HIS A 51 4.05 14.72 -2.23
C HIS A 51 3.39 15.56 -3.34
N GLY A 52 2.55 16.52 -2.95
CA GLY A 52 1.92 17.48 -3.85
C GLY A 52 2.88 18.56 -4.38
N LEU A 53 2.38 19.48 -5.21
CA LEU A 53 3.19 20.50 -5.90
C LEU A 53 4.05 21.34 -4.95
N MET A 54 3.49 21.76 -3.82
CA MET A 54 4.15 22.58 -2.79
C MET A 54 4.72 21.74 -1.62
N GLY A 55 4.68 20.41 -1.74
CA GLY A 55 5.17 19.50 -0.70
C GLY A 55 6.65 19.18 -0.82
N SER A 56 7.14 18.39 0.13
CA SER A 56 8.50 17.83 0.14
C SER A 56 8.59 16.58 1.02
N SER A 57 9.74 15.92 1.01
CA SER A 57 10.12 14.80 1.88
C SER A 57 10.10 15.15 3.38
N GLN A 58 10.13 16.44 3.71
CA GLN A 58 10.07 16.96 5.07
C GLN A 58 8.69 17.50 5.45
N GLY A 59 7.71 17.44 4.54
CA GLY A 59 6.35 17.83 4.82
C GLY A 59 5.69 16.91 5.87
N GLU A 60 4.66 17.43 6.54
CA GLU A 60 4.01 16.73 7.65
C GLU A 60 3.55 15.31 7.30
N LYS A 61 2.94 15.11 6.12
CA LYS A 61 2.48 13.78 5.68
C LYS A 61 3.63 12.82 5.44
N ALA A 62 4.74 13.30 4.87
CA ALA A 62 5.92 12.48 4.65
C ALA A 62 6.56 12.06 5.99
N VAL A 63 6.62 12.97 6.97
CA VAL A 63 7.13 12.69 8.32
C VAL A 63 6.20 11.71 9.04
N LEU A 64 4.89 11.93 8.98
CA LEU A 64 3.87 11.04 9.54
C LEU A 64 3.99 9.63 8.95
N LEU A 65 3.99 9.51 7.63
CA LEU A 65 4.04 8.20 6.96
C LEU A 65 5.35 7.45 7.27
N ARG A 66 6.49 8.14 7.38
CA ARG A 66 7.75 7.49 7.81
C ARG A 66 7.68 6.94 9.24
N ARG A 67 6.90 7.58 10.12
CA ARG A 67 6.67 7.10 11.48
C ARG A 67 5.76 5.87 11.49
N GLU A 68 4.66 5.92 10.74
CA GLU A 68 3.64 4.85 10.74
C GLU A 68 4.01 3.65 9.86
N LEU A 69 4.81 3.87 8.81
CA LEU A 69 5.20 2.86 7.83
C LEU A 69 6.73 2.80 7.70
N PRO A 70 7.41 2.05 8.59
CA PRO A 70 8.86 1.88 8.51
C PRO A 70 9.31 1.40 7.13
N GLY A 71 10.29 2.08 6.54
CA GLY A 71 10.84 1.72 5.22
C GLY A 71 10.16 2.37 4.01
N ILE A 72 9.09 3.16 4.19
CA ILE A 72 8.48 3.91 3.09
C ILE A 72 9.47 4.91 2.46
N LEU A 73 9.50 4.95 1.13
CA LEU A 73 10.24 5.96 0.39
C LEU A 73 9.46 7.29 0.38
N THR A 74 10.12 8.39 0.73
CA THR A 74 9.57 9.76 0.64
C THR A 74 10.53 10.67 -0.13
N PRO A 75 10.78 10.43 -1.43
CA PRO A 75 11.72 11.24 -2.20
C PRO A 75 11.15 12.64 -2.45
N ASP A 76 12.05 13.59 -2.69
CA ASP A 76 11.68 14.90 -3.23
C ASP A 76 11.54 14.83 -4.74
N PHE A 77 10.48 15.46 -5.25
CA PHE A 77 10.22 15.60 -6.67
C PHE A 77 10.26 17.08 -7.07
N SER A 78 10.94 17.39 -8.17
CA SER A 78 11.13 18.76 -8.64
C SER A 78 10.84 18.89 -10.14
N GLY A 79 10.59 20.13 -10.59
CA GLY A 79 10.30 20.43 -11.98
C GLY A 79 8.82 20.27 -12.37
N SER A 80 8.60 20.26 -13.67
CA SER A 80 7.32 20.01 -14.36
C SER A 80 6.77 18.61 -14.07
N LEU A 81 5.48 18.39 -14.40
CA LEU A 81 4.87 17.06 -14.26
C LEU A 81 5.64 15.98 -15.03
N GLU A 82 6.15 16.30 -16.22
CA GLU A 82 6.95 15.37 -17.03
C GLU A 82 8.27 14.99 -16.34
N GLU A 83 9.01 15.99 -15.83
CA GLU A 83 10.26 15.76 -15.10
C GLU A 83 10.04 14.95 -13.81
N ARG A 84 8.96 15.27 -13.08
CA ARG A 84 8.56 14.53 -11.88
C ARG A 84 8.18 13.08 -12.21
N MET A 85 7.49 12.85 -13.31
CA MET A 85 7.18 11.50 -13.78
C MET A 85 8.45 10.76 -14.19
N ALA A 86 9.40 11.38 -14.89
CA ALA A 86 10.68 10.74 -15.21
C ALA A 86 11.46 10.33 -13.96
N GLN A 87 11.48 11.19 -12.92
CA GLN A 87 12.07 10.86 -11.62
C GLN A 87 11.35 9.66 -10.96
N LEU A 88 10.01 9.65 -10.99
CA LEU A 88 9.21 8.54 -10.44
C LEU A 88 9.50 7.22 -11.15
N GLU A 89 9.53 7.24 -12.49
CA GLU A 89 9.83 6.06 -13.32
C GLU A 89 11.19 5.46 -12.95
N ALA A 90 12.22 6.30 -12.81
CA ALA A 90 13.56 5.85 -12.42
C ALA A 90 13.62 5.23 -11.02
N ILE A 91 12.85 5.73 -10.07
CA ILE A 91 12.80 5.20 -8.69
C ILE A 91 12.13 3.82 -8.65
N LEU A 92 11.10 3.61 -9.47
CA LEU A 92 10.26 2.41 -9.42
C LEU A 92 10.66 1.32 -10.43
N GLU A 93 11.63 1.57 -11.31
CA GLU A 93 11.95 0.75 -12.49
C GLU A 93 12.23 -0.73 -12.19
N GLU A 94 12.98 -1.01 -11.12
CA GLU A 94 13.53 -2.36 -10.85
C GLU A 94 12.60 -3.26 -10.02
N ARG A 95 11.47 -2.74 -9.55
CA ARG A 95 10.59 -3.46 -8.60
C ARG A 95 9.12 -3.39 -9.01
N ALA A 96 8.38 -4.41 -8.60
CA ALA A 96 6.94 -4.50 -8.74
C ALA A 96 6.30 -4.71 -7.36
N GLY A 97 4.96 -4.66 -7.32
CA GLY A 97 4.21 -4.78 -6.07
C GLY A 97 4.20 -3.48 -5.25
N TRP A 98 4.34 -2.33 -5.91
CA TRP A 98 4.34 -1.03 -5.25
C TRP A 98 2.97 -0.69 -4.66
N THR A 99 2.94 -0.27 -3.40
CA THR A 99 1.84 0.51 -2.86
C THR A 99 2.24 1.98 -2.89
N ILE A 100 1.51 2.76 -3.68
CA ILE A 100 1.82 4.17 -3.92
C ILE A 100 0.80 5.02 -3.18
N ILE A 101 1.30 5.86 -2.28
CA ILE A 101 0.52 6.87 -1.55
C ILE A 101 0.78 8.22 -2.22
N GLY A 102 -0.23 8.87 -2.78
CA GLY A 102 -0.04 10.13 -3.52
C GLY A 102 -0.96 11.23 -3.02
N SER A 103 -0.40 12.42 -2.73
CA SER A 103 -1.19 13.59 -2.29
C SER A 103 -1.25 14.66 -3.37
N SER A 104 -2.44 15.17 -3.69
CA SER A 104 -2.66 16.24 -4.68
C SER A 104 -1.98 15.93 -6.02
N LEU A 105 -0.99 16.71 -6.45
CA LEU A 105 -0.20 16.42 -7.65
C LEU A 105 0.47 15.03 -7.60
N GLY A 106 0.93 14.59 -6.42
CA GLY A 106 1.48 13.25 -6.24
C GLY A 106 0.43 12.14 -6.43
N GLY A 107 -0.85 12.44 -6.16
CA GLY A 107 -1.97 11.55 -6.47
C GLY A 107 -2.20 11.42 -7.98
N LEU A 108 -2.07 12.51 -8.73
CA LEU A 108 -2.08 12.48 -10.19
C LEU A 108 -0.91 11.65 -10.75
N MET A 109 0.31 11.87 -10.23
CA MET A 109 1.49 11.10 -10.62
C MET A 109 1.30 9.59 -10.37
N ALA A 110 0.75 9.23 -9.21
CA ALA A 110 0.44 7.85 -8.87
C ALA A 110 -0.56 7.21 -9.84
N ALA A 111 -1.65 7.93 -10.18
CA ALA A 111 -2.64 7.46 -11.14
C ALA A 111 -2.05 7.29 -12.56
N LEU A 112 -1.24 8.25 -13.02
CA LEU A 112 -0.53 8.18 -14.30
C LEU A 112 0.43 6.99 -14.36
N TYR A 113 1.20 6.76 -13.29
CA TYR A 113 2.12 5.64 -13.21
C TYR A 113 1.37 4.30 -13.25
N ALA A 114 0.32 4.16 -12.44
CA ALA A 114 -0.51 2.96 -12.41
C ALA A 114 -1.22 2.68 -13.75
N ALA A 115 -1.62 3.73 -14.48
CA ALA A 115 -2.19 3.58 -15.82
C ALA A 115 -1.17 3.03 -16.82
N ARG A 116 0.10 3.43 -16.72
CA ARG A 116 1.19 2.97 -17.59
C ARG A 116 1.70 1.58 -17.21
N HIS A 117 1.76 1.28 -15.91
CA HIS A 117 2.40 0.09 -15.36
C HIS A 117 1.50 -0.65 -14.35
N PRO A 118 0.27 -1.04 -14.72
CA PRO A 118 -0.68 -1.64 -13.78
C PRO A 118 -0.14 -2.92 -13.13
N GLN A 119 0.72 -3.67 -13.82
CA GLN A 119 1.34 -4.91 -13.31
C GLN A 119 2.41 -4.66 -12.24
N ARG A 120 2.89 -3.42 -12.09
CA ARG A 120 3.92 -3.05 -11.09
C ARG A 120 3.32 -2.46 -9.82
N VAL A 121 2.04 -2.10 -9.83
CA VAL A 121 1.38 -1.44 -8.70
C VAL A 121 0.37 -2.40 -8.07
N ALA A 122 0.59 -2.70 -6.79
CA ALA A 122 -0.31 -3.54 -6.00
C ALA A 122 -1.54 -2.75 -5.53
N ARG A 123 -1.35 -1.47 -5.16
CA ARG A 123 -2.41 -0.61 -4.60
C ARG A 123 -2.08 0.87 -4.73
N LEU A 124 -3.12 1.69 -4.82
CA LEU A 124 -3.07 3.15 -4.68
C LEU A 124 -3.80 3.61 -3.42
N VAL A 125 -3.21 4.56 -2.71
CA VAL A 125 -3.90 5.39 -1.70
C VAL A 125 -3.74 6.85 -2.10
N LEU A 126 -4.85 7.51 -2.46
CA LEU A 126 -4.83 8.85 -3.04
C LEU A 126 -5.48 9.85 -2.08
N LEU A 127 -4.77 10.94 -1.78
CA LEU A 127 -5.17 11.99 -0.86
C LEU A 127 -5.44 13.27 -1.65
N ALA A 128 -6.72 13.65 -1.78
CA ALA A 128 -7.20 14.79 -2.57
C ALA A 128 -6.55 14.88 -3.97
N PRO A 129 -6.61 13.82 -4.81
CA PRO A 129 -5.79 13.72 -6.01
C PRO A 129 -6.17 14.76 -7.06
N ALA A 130 -5.15 15.41 -7.65
CA ALA A 130 -5.33 16.47 -8.65
C ALA A 130 -5.68 15.93 -10.06
N LEU A 131 -6.64 15.00 -10.16
CA LEU A 131 -7.05 14.41 -11.45
C LEU A 131 -7.70 15.42 -12.40
N VAL A 132 -8.15 16.56 -11.88
CA VAL A 132 -8.69 17.68 -12.67
C VAL A 132 -7.62 18.44 -13.47
N TRP A 133 -6.34 18.02 -13.39
CA TRP A 133 -5.27 18.62 -14.18
C TRP A 133 -5.61 18.59 -15.68
N PRO A 134 -5.49 19.72 -16.42
CA PRO A 134 -6.10 19.87 -17.74
C PRO A 134 -5.82 18.72 -18.71
N ASP A 135 -4.54 18.33 -18.85
CA ASP A 135 -4.14 17.28 -19.80
C ASP A 135 -4.70 15.90 -19.42
N PHE A 136 -4.79 15.60 -18.13
CA PHE A 136 -5.38 14.34 -17.66
C PHE A 136 -6.90 14.34 -17.81
N ALA A 137 -7.56 15.42 -17.40
CA ALA A 137 -9.00 15.54 -17.44
C ALA A 137 -9.57 15.58 -18.88
N ALA A 138 -8.79 16.09 -19.84
CA ALA A 138 -9.16 16.13 -21.25
C ALA A 138 -9.15 14.74 -21.91
N SER A 139 -8.32 13.81 -21.44
CA SER A 139 -8.21 12.46 -22.00
C SER A 139 -7.85 11.43 -20.93
N PRO A 140 -8.76 11.18 -19.98
CA PRO A 140 -8.50 10.27 -18.87
C PRO A 140 -8.41 8.82 -19.39
N SER A 141 -7.39 8.09 -18.96
CA SER A 141 -7.30 6.65 -19.23
C SER A 141 -8.49 5.95 -18.58
N ALA A 142 -9.32 5.27 -19.37
CA ALA A 142 -10.61 4.74 -18.92
C ALA A 142 -10.51 3.41 -18.15
N SER A 143 -9.31 2.93 -17.81
CA SER A 143 -9.16 1.64 -17.12
C SER A 143 -7.83 1.50 -16.40
N ILE A 144 -7.81 1.90 -15.13
CA ILE A 144 -6.76 1.59 -14.16
C ILE A 144 -7.29 0.42 -13.30
N PRO A 145 -6.78 -0.81 -13.49
CA PRO A 145 -7.27 -2.00 -12.80
C PRO A 145 -6.74 -2.16 -11.36
N VAL A 146 -5.88 -1.24 -10.93
CA VAL A 146 -5.23 -1.27 -9.63
C VAL A 146 -6.24 -0.87 -8.54
N PRO A 147 -6.34 -1.63 -7.43
CA PRO A 147 -7.14 -1.23 -6.28
C PRO A 147 -6.75 0.17 -5.78
N ALA A 148 -7.71 1.08 -5.72
CA ALA A 148 -7.50 2.46 -5.31
C ALA A 148 -8.42 2.84 -4.16
N VAL A 149 -7.83 3.33 -3.07
CA VAL A 149 -8.55 3.99 -1.98
C VAL A 149 -8.30 5.50 -2.11
N VAL A 150 -9.37 6.29 -2.15
CA VAL A 150 -9.29 7.74 -2.30
C VAL A 150 -9.91 8.41 -1.08
N TYR A 151 -9.20 9.35 -0.48
CA TYR A 151 -9.74 10.28 0.52
C TYR A 151 -9.79 11.68 -0.08
N HIS A 152 -10.92 12.37 0.08
CA HIS A 152 -11.12 13.73 -0.44
C HIS A 152 -11.92 14.58 0.55
N GLY A 153 -11.43 15.79 0.84
CA GLY A 153 -12.05 16.69 1.80
C GLY A 153 -13.34 17.29 1.25
N THR A 154 -14.42 17.28 2.03
CA THR A 154 -15.69 17.95 1.67
C THR A 154 -15.56 19.47 1.65
N ARG A 155 -14.53 20.02 2.32
CA ARG A 155 -14.20 21.45 2.37
C ARG A 155 -12.99 21.80 1.49
N ASP A 156 -12.68 20.95 0.50
CA ASP A 156 -11.59 21.21 -0.44
C ASP A 156 -11.95 22.33 -1.42
N GLU A 157 -11.35 23.51 -1.20
CA GLU A 157 -11.51 24.69 -2.06
C GLU A 157 -10.51 24.76 -3.23
N ILE A 158 -9.52 23.85 -3.26
CA ILE A 158 -8.45 23.84 -4.26
C ILE A 158 -8.77 22.85 -5.39
N VAL A 159 -9.21 21.65 -5.01
CA VAL A 159 -9.52 20.57 -5.93
C VAL A 159 -10.99 20.16 -5.75
N PRO A 160 -11.88 20.49 -6.72
CA PRO A 160 -13.32 20.29 -6.56
C PRO A 160 -13.71 18.80 -6.39
N LEU A 161 -14.29 18.47 -5.24
CA LEU A 161 -14.70 17.10 -4.86
C LEU A 161 -15.48 16.39 -5.97
N GLU A 162 -16.57 17.00 -6.45
CA GLU A 162 -17.47 16.37 -7.43
C GLU A 162 -16.82 16.18 -8.82
N ALA A 163 -15.83 17.00 -9.16
CA ALA A 163 -15.08 16.82 -10.40
C ALA A 163 -14.10 15.63 -10.25
N VAL A 164 -13.40 15.54 -9.12
CA VAL A 164 -12.48 14.44 -8.84
C VAL A 164 -13.21 13.12 -8.68
N ARG A 165 -14.32 13.06 -7.92
CA ARG A 165 -15.13 11.86 -7.75
C ARG A 165 -15.51 11.25 -9.10
N ARG A 166 -16.07 12.05 -10.02
CA ARG A 166 -16.45 11.59 -11.36
C ARG A 166 -15.27 11.11 -12.20
N LEU A 167 -14.09 11.72 -12.03
CA LEU A 167 -12.88 11.26 -12.69
C LEU A 167 -12.40 9.94 -12.09
N CYS A 168 -12.36 9.81 -10.77
CA CYS A 168 -12.01 8.56 -10.08
C CYS A 168 -12.91 7.40 -10.54
N GLU A 169 -14.23 7.59 -10.51
CA GLU A 169 -15.22 6.58 -10.94
C GLU A 169 -15.08 6.20 -12.42
N ARG A 170 -14.55 7.11 -13.24
CA ARG A 170 -14.29 6.85 -14.66
C ARG A 170 -12.99 6.09 -14.90
N VAL A 171 -11.94 6.38 -14.13
CA VAL A 171 -10.59 5.86 -14.42
C VAL A 171 -10.26 4.60 -13.63
N PHE A 172 -10.76 4.42 -12.41
CA PHE A 172 -10.45 3.27 -11.57
C PHE A 172 -11.55 2.22 -11.68
N THR A 173 -11.19 0.97 -11.98
CA THR A 173 -12.18 -0.13 -12.03
C THR A 173 -12.38 -0.83 -10.68
N ASN A 174 -11.48 -0.58 -9.72
CA ASN A 174 -11.59 -1.02 -8.34
C ASN A 174 -11.33 0.19 -7.43
N LEU A 175 -12.40 0.89 -7.08
CA LEU A 175 -12.38 2.15 -6.36
C LEU A 175 -13.12 2.04 -5.04
N ASP A 176 -12.46 2.48 -3.98
CA ASP A 176 -13.08 2.82 -2.70
C ASP A 176 -12.87 4.32 -2.44
N PHE A 177 -13.95 5.10 -2.35
CA PHE A 177 -13.89 6.56 -2.29
C PHE A 177 -14.53 7.11 -1.01
N HIS A 178 -13.72 7.79 -0.22
CA HIS A 178 -14.08 8.39 1.07
C HIS A 178 -14.12 9.92 0.95
N ALA A 179 -15.33 10.48 1.00
CA ALA A 179 -15.49 11.92 1.24
C ALA A 179 -15.49 12.16 2.75
N VAL A 180 -14.53 12.96 3.23
CA VAL A 180 -14.26 13.16 4.66
C VAL A 180 -14.44 14.61 5.05
N ASP A 181 -14.81 14.87 6.30
CA ASP A 181 -15.05 16.21 6.82
C ASP A 181 -13.74 16.95 7.14
N ASP A 182 -13.01 17.27 6.08
CA ASP A 182 -11.66 17.83 6.10
C ASP A 182 -11.45 18.80 4.91
N ASP A 183 -10.38 19.56 4.93
CA ASP A 183 -9.98 20.47 3.84
C ASP A 183 -9.08 19.77 2.79
N HIS A 184 -8.54 20.54 1.83
CA HIS A 184 -7.61 20.01 0.81
C HIS A 184 -6.39 19.31 1.43
N GLY A 185 -5.93 19.84 2.56
CA GLY A 185 -4.80 19.33 3.29
C GLY A 185 -5.05 17.94 3.83
N LEU A 186 -6.28 17.56 4.20
CA LEU A 186 -6.60 16.27 4.81
C LEU A 186 -5.80 15.99 6.11
N TYR A 187 -5.41 17.03 6.85
CA TYR A 187 -4.52 16.86 8.00
C TYR A 187 -5.18 16.06 9.13
N ASP A 188 -6.44 16.34 9.45
CA ASP A 188 -7.16 15.60 10.49
C ASP A 188 -7.37 14.14 10.09
N THR A 189 -7.69 13.90 8.81
CA THR A 189 -7.95 12.58 8.25
C THR A 189 -6.70 11.70 8.29
N VAL A 190 -5.54 12.20 7.85
CA VAL A 190 -4.32 11.37 7.76
C VAL A 190 -3.81 10.89 9.12
N HIS A 191 -4.11 11.61 10.21
CA HIS A 191 -3.77 11.19 11.57
C HIS A 191 -4.73 10.13 12.14
N GLN A 192 -5.90 9.92 11.51
CA GLN A 192 -6.91 8.94 11.94
C GLN A 192 -6.85 7.62 11.18
N ILE A 193 -6.17 7.60 10.03
CA ILE A 193 -6.02 6.39 9.21
C ILE A 193 -5.11 5.38 9.92
N ASP A 194 -5.57 4.13 10.02
CA ASP A 194 -4.71 2.98 10.33
C ASP A 194 -3.87 2.62 9.11
N TRP A 195 -2.73 3.30 8.97
CA TRP A 195 -1.84 3.16 7.82
C TRP A 195 -1.35 1.72 7.60
N PRO A 196 -0.85 0.99 8.61
CA PRO A 196 -0.46 -0.41 8.45
C PRO A 196 -1.56 -1.29 7.87
N SER A 197 -2.79 -1.20 8.39
CA SER A 197 -3.92 -2.01 7.91
C SER A 197 -4.32 -1.64 6.48
N LEU A 198 -4.36 -0.34 6.18
CA LEU A 198 -4.74 0.18 4.86
C LEU A 198 -3.75 -0.29 3.77
N VAL A 199 -2.44 -0.20 4.02
CA VAL A 199 -1.44 -0.62 3.03
C VAL A 199 -1.32 -2.14 2.92
N ALA A 200 -1.55 -2.89 4.01
CA ALA A 200 -1.56 -4.36 3.99
C ALA A 200 -2.72 -4.93 3.17
N GLY A 201 -3.80 -4.15 2.97
CA GLY A 201 -4.98 -4.55 2.21
C GLY A 201 -6.02 -5.29 3.02
N GLY A 202 -6.01 -5.12 4.34
CA GLY A 202 -7.05 -5.65 5.21
C GLY A 202 -8.16 -4.63 5.40
N GLN A 203 -9.15 -4.63 4.50
CA GLN A 203 -10.53 -4.23 4.76
C GLN A 203 -11.48 -5.13 3.96
#